data_AF-A0A395NY45-F1
#
_entry.id   AF-A0A395NY45-F1
#
_cell.length_a   1.000
_cell.length_b   1.000
_cell.length_c   1.000
_cell.angle_alpha   90.00
_cell.angle_beta   90.00
_cell.angle_gamma   90.00
#
_symmetry.space_group_name_H-M   'P 1'
#
loop_
_entity.id
_entity.type
_entity.pdbx_description
1 polymer ?
#
loop_
_entity_poly.entity_id
_entity_poly.type
_entity_poly.pdbx_seq_one_letter_code
_entity_poly.pdbx_strand_id
1 'polypeptide(L)'
;MPAAIRRRRTTDEGEDTEEEARPRHRQHIEASDAEQDEATSDEDVEMTGASSKVDEQMAKKLVRYAISCEYSRTPIRRDGIKERVLGKQGRSFRRVFALAQTHLRTVWGMELRELPVREKMTLHEKRQAMKSNGQSRSGSGAYILSSTLPEAHRSASILRPSKVPSAEQEAIYSAFYTMVVSMIWLNGGELSEQKLQRCLLRLNADRMLASERTEVVMKRLERQGYVIKKVDRPPVGYEGDQTITWHVGPRAKEEIGLDGVMGLVREVHDHPDDEDFDKKLRLSLGIKNKTLIEEEWEGNNDVHKTNGVKHAR
;
A
#
# COMPACT_ATOMS: atom_id res chain seq x y z
N MET A 1 48.81 -28.77 -62.92
CA MET A 1 49.77 -27.68 -63.18
C MET A 1 48.98 -26.48 -63.69
N PRO A 2 49.25 -25.21 -63.29
CA PRO A 2 49.89 -24.68 -62.06
C PRO A 2 49.05 -23.53 -61.40
N ALA A 3 49.11 -23.34 -60.07
CA ALA A 3 49.82 -22.27 -59.31
C ALA A 3 49.16 -20.87 -59.35
N ALA A 4 49.17 -19.97 -58.34
CA ALA A 4 49.55 -19.95 -56.93
C ALA A 4 49.30 -18.51 -56.40
N ILE A 5 48.90 -18.36 -55.11
CA ILE A 5 49.40 -17.37 -54.10
C ILE A 5 49.25 -15.85 -54.44
N ARG A 6 48.60 -14.95 -53.66
CA ARG A 6 48.95 -14.50 -52.29
C ARG A 6 47.98 -13.42 -51.73
N ARG A 7 47.69 -13.53 -50.42
CA ARG A 7 47.49 -12.51 -49.34
C ARG A 7 46.50 -11.33 -49.45
N ARG A 8 45.55 -11.39 -48.50
CA ARG A 8 44.85 -10.33 -47.74
C ARG A 8 45.62 -9.01 -47.52
N ARG A 9 44.88 -7.89 -47.60
CA ARG A 9 44.82 -6.83 -46.58
C ARG A 9 43.45 -6.14 -46.60
N THR A 10 42.84 -6.03 -45.41
CA THR A 10 41.71 -5.17 -45.00
C THR A 10 42.12 -3.69 -45.14
N THR A 11 41.29 -2.66 -45.35
CA THR A 11 40.04 -2.09 -44.79
C THR A 11 39.61 -1.01 -45.82
N ASP A 12 38.39 -0.51 -46.01
CA ASP A 12 37.46 0.14 -45.07
C ASP A 12 36.24 0.64 -45.89
N GLU A 13 35.10 0.84 -45.21
CA GLU A 13 33.90 1.67 -45.52
C GLU A 13 33.35 1.73 -46.96
N GLY A 14 32.07 1.57 -47.26
CA GLY A 14 30.86 1.56 -46.44
C GLY A 14 29.71 1.87 -47.39
N GLU A 15 28.74 0.98 -47.50
CA GLU A 15 27.46 1.17 -48.19
C GLU A 15 26.55 0.03 -47.69
N ASP A 16 25.44 0.37 -47.02
CA ASP A 16 24.11 -0.14 -47.38
C ASP A 16 23.02 0.28 -46.37
N THR A 17 22.19 1.21 -46.85
CA THR A 17 20.75 1.03 -47.12
C THR A 17 19.93 0.08 -46.24
N GLU A 18 18.96 0.69 -45.54
CA GLU A 18 17.55 0.29 -45.32
C GLU A 18 17.20 -1.20 -45.15
N GLU A 19 16.65 -1.56 -43.99
CA GLU A 19 15.46 -2.44 -43.95
C GLU A 19 14.68 -2.34 -42.63
N GLU A 20 13.35 -2.36 -42.76
CA GLU A 20 12.32 -2.21 -41.74
C GLU A 20 12.37 -3.28 -40.64
N ALA A 21 12.50 -2.85 -39.38
CA ALA A 21 12.37 -3.73 -38.22
C ALA A 21 10.96 -3.68 -37.61
N ARG A 22 10.12 -4.68 -37.95
CA ARG A 22 8.88 -5.02 -37.22
C ARG A 22 9.20 -5.42 -35.77
N PRO A 23 8.38 -5.04 -34.77
CA PRO A 23 8.65 -5.41 -33.38
C PRO A 23 8.35 -6.90 -33.14
N ARG A 24 9.39 -7.65 -32.80
CA ARG A 24 9.31 -9.07 -32.39
C ARG A 24 8.51 -9.21 -31.10
N HIS A 25 7.36 -9.88 -31.21
CA HIS A 25 6.55 -10.39 -30.12
C HIS A 25 7.38 -11.39 -29.29
N ARG A 26 7.82 -10.97 -28.10
CA ARG A 26 8.50 -11.83 -27.13
C ARG A 26 7.44 -12.70 -26.47
N GLN A 27 7.40 -13.98 -26.83
CA GLN A 27 6.61 -14.99 -26.14
C GLN A 27 6.97 -14.97 -24.65
N HIS A 28 6.01 -14.54 -23.85
CA HIS A 28 6.04 -14.58 -22.40
C HIS A 28 5.88 -16.05 -21.99
N ILE A 29 6.98 -16.71 -21.63
CA ILE A 29 6.96 -18.03 -21.01
C ILE A 29 6.26 -17.87 -19.67
N GLU A 30 5.04 -18.41 -19.59
CA GLU A 30 4.27 -18.56 -18.36
C GLU A 30 5.00 -19.54 -17.45
N ALA A 31 5.74 -19.03 -16.46
CA ALA A 31 6.13 -19.80 -15.29
C ALA A 31 4.93 -19.80 -14.32
N SER A 32 4.08 -20.82 -14.44
CA SER A 32 3.07 -21.18 -13.46
C SER A 32 3.76 -21.72 -12.20
N ASP A 33 4.25 -20.82 -11.35
CA ASP A 33 4.82 -21.18 -10.05
C ASP A 33 3.70 -21.33 -9.02
N ALA A 34 3.03 -22.48 -9.09
CA ALA A 34 2.09 -22.94 -8.08
C ALA A 34 2.90 -23.41 -6.86
N GLU A 35 3.30 -22.46 -6.02
CA GLU A 35 3.89 -22.77 -4.71
C GLU A 35 2.81 -23.40 -3.81
N GLN A 36 2.84 -24.74 -3.76
CA GLN A 36 2.17 -25.56 -2.75
C GLN A 36 2.77 -25.21 -1.38
N ASP A 37 2.02 -24.51 -0.54
CA ASP A 37 2.28 -24.42 0.90
C ASP A 37 2.00 -25.82 1.49
N GLU A 38 3.00 -26.69 1.44
CA GLU A 38 3.05 -27.95 2.19
C GLU A 38 2.97 -27.61 3.69
N ALA A 39 1.86 -28.02 4.32
CA ALA A 39 1.70 -28.03 5.76
C ALA A 39 2.73 -28.98 6.36
N THR A 40 3.90 -28.45 6.68
CA THR A 40 4.98 -29.21 7.33
C THR A 40 4.76 -29.16 8.84
N SER A 41 4.49 -30.35 9.36
CA SER A 41 4.44 -30.73 10.77
C SER A 41 5.62 -30.16 11.54
N ASP A 42 5.29 -29.50 12.64
CA ASP A 42 6.21 -28.87 13.58
C ASP A 42 6.80 -29.95 14.51
N GLU A 43 7.65 -30.82 13.98
CA GLU A 43 8.50 -31.71 14.77
C GLU A 43 9.83 -31.87 14.04
N ASP A 44 10.87 -31.14 14.50
CA ASP A 44 12.27 -31.61 14.50
C ASP A 44 13.20 -30.61 15.23
N VAL A 45 13.32 -30.86 16.53
CA VAL A 45 14.54 -30.99 17.35
C VAL A 45 15.83 -30.31 16.85
N GLU A 46 16.26 -29.31 17.63
CA GLU A 46 17.65 -28.98 18.01
C GLU A 46 18.76 -29.04 16.95
N MET A 47 18.81 -28.00 16.09
CA MET A 47 20.03 -27.53 15.41
C MET A 47 20.26 -26.03 15.76
N THR A 48 20.25 -25.72 17.06
CA THR A 48 19.80 -24.42 17.58
C THR A 48 20.85 -23.32 17.70
N GLY A 49 22.15 -23.62 17.61
CA GLY A 49 23.20 -22.60 17.78
C GLY A 49 23.50 -21.74 16.55
N ALA A 50 23.68 -22.37 15.39
CA ALA A 50 24.08 -21.68 14.16
C ALA A 50 22.90 -21.05 13.42
N SER A 51 21.76 -21.74 13.39
CA SER A 51 20.53 -21.23 12.76
C SER A 51 19.97 -20.01 13.50
N SER A 52 20.05 -19.99 14.84
CA SER A 52 19.64 -18.83 15.64
C SER A 52 20.50 -17.59 15.37
N LYS A 53 21.83 -17.73 15.31
CA LYS A 53 22.73 -16.60 15.00
C LYS A 53 22.49 -16.00 13.61
N VAL A 54 22.20 -16.85 12.63
CA VAL A 54 21.90 -16.41 11.25
C VAL A 54 20.55 -15.67 11.20
N ASP A 55 19.54 -16.18 11.90
CA ASP A 55 18.25 -15.50 12.05
C ASP A 55 18.38 -14.14 12.76
N GLU A 56 19.18 -14.04 13.82
CA GLU A 56 19.46 -12.77 14.49
C GLU A 56 20.12 -11.75 13.56
N GLN A 57 21.07 -12.19 12.72
CA GLN A 57 21.70 -11.31 11.73
C GLN A 57 20.69 -10.84 10.68
N MET A 58 19.82 -11.74 10.20
CA MET A 58 18.75 -11.39 9.27
C MET A 58 17.70 -10.48 9.91
N ALA A 59 17.36 -10.68 11.18
CA ALA A 59 16.45 -9.81 11.91
C ALA A 59 17.03 -8.38 12.03
N LYS A 60 18.31 -8.25 12.40
CA LYS A 60 19.02 -6.94 12.40
C LYS A 60 19.03 -6.31 11.02
N LYS A 61 19.19 -7.11 9.95
CA LYS A 61 19.12 -6.64 8.57
C LYS A 61 17.71 -6.17 8.18
N LEU A 62 16.67 -6.88 8.61
CA LEU A 62 15.27 -6.48 8.42
C LEU A 62 14.95 -5.17 9.14
N VAL A 63 15.40 -5.02 10.38
CA VAL A 63 15.25 -3.77 11.16
C VAL A 63 15.87 -2.58 10.43
N ARG A 64 17.14 -2.71 9.98
CA ARG A 64 17.81 -1.64 9.21
C ARG A 64 17.08 -1.32 7.91
N TYR A 65 16.60 -2.34 7.21
CA TYR A 65 15.82 -2.16 5.99
C TYR A 65 14.51 -1.40 6.27
N ALA A 66 13.76 -1.80 7.31
CA ALA A 66 12.51 -1.15 7.69
C ALA A 66 12.71 0.33 8.05
N ILE A 67 13.71 0.66 8.88
CA ILE A 67 14.01 2.05 9.26
C ILE A 67 14.42 2.88 8.03
N SER A 68 15.17 2.31 7.10
CA SER A 68 15.56 2.99 5.86
C SER A 68 14.36 3.26 4.95
N CYS A 69 13.43 2.32 4.87
CA CYS A 69 12.17 2.47 4.15
C CYS A 69 11.29 3.54 4.80
N GLU A 70 11.21 3.58 6.14
CA GLU A 70 10.44 4.59 6.86
C GLU A 70 11.02 5.99 6.62
N TYR A 71 12.33 6.16 6.75
CA TYR A 71 13.01 7.42 6.46
C TYR A 71 12.74 7.94 5.04
N SER A 72 12.47 7.06 4.07
CA SER A 72 12.18 7.45 2.68
C SER A 72 10.70 7.38 2.30
N ARG A 73 9.82 7.02 3.24
CA ARG A 73 8.41 6.66 3.00
C ARG A 73 8.22 5.66 1.86
N THR A 74 9.13 4.71 1.75
CA THR A 74 9.04 3.65 0.74
C THR A 74 8.23 2.48 1.31
N PRO A 75 7.20 1.98 0.61
CA PRO A 75 6.47 0.79 1.05
C PRO A 75 7.40 -0.43 1.21
N ILE A 76 7.25 -1.18 2.30
CA ILE A 76 8.05 -2.37 2.58
C ILE A 76 7.30 -3.59 2.02
N ARG A 77 7.72 -4.13 0.88
CA ARG A 77 7.03 -5.28 0.24
C ARG A 77 7.71 -6.60 0.60
N ARG A 78 6.95 -7.69 0.70
CA ARG A 78 7.46 -9.05 0.97
C ARG A 78 8.55 -9.46 -0.02
N ASP A 79 8.40 -9.12 -1.30
CA ASP A 79 9.43 -9.37 -2.32
C ASP A 79 10.73 -8.60 -2.02
N GLY A 80 10.61 -7.34 -1.58
CA GLY A 80 11.75 -6.53 -1.16
C GLY A 80 12.46 -7.09 0.07
N ILE A 81 11.70 -7.66 1.03
CA ILE A 81 12.27 -8.38 2.17
C ILE A 81 12.97 -9.66 1.70
N LYS A 82 12.36 -10.44 0.81
CA LYS A 82 12.95 -11.66 0.26
C LYS A 82 14.28 -11.36 -0.43
N GLU A 83 14.32 -10.37 -1.33
CA GLU A 83 15.51 -10.00 -2.09
C GLU A 83 16.60 -9.37 -1.21
N ARG A 84 16.24 -8.39 -0.39
CA ARG A 84 17.22 -7.55 0.33
C ARG A 84 17.62 -8.10 1.67
N VAL A 85 16.78 -8.91 2.32
CA VAL A 85 17.05 -9.44 3.66
C VAL A 85 17.39 -10.92 3.61
N LEU A 86 16.46 -11.76 3.14
CA LEU A 86 16.54 -13.22 3.29
C LEU A 86 17.39 -13.92 2.22
N GLY A 87 17.47 -13.36 1.01
CA GLY A 87 18.11 -14.00 -0.13
C GLY A 87 17.54 -15.40 -0.40
N LYS A 88 18.39 -16.42 -0.28
CA LYS A 88 18.00 -17.84 -0.48
C LYS A 88 17.26 -18.44 0.72
N GLN A 89 17.24 -17.79 1.88
CA GLN A 89 16.68 -18.33 3.13
C GLN A 89 15.19 -17.96 3.33
N GLY A 90 14.37 -18.01 2.28
CA GLY A 90 12.97 -17.60 2.32
C GLY A 90 12.12 -18.30 3.40
N ARG A 91 12.42 -19.58 3.70
CA ARG A 91 11.72 -20.40 4.70
C ARG A 91 11.86 -19.85 6.14
N SER A 92 12.89 -19.06 6.41
CA SER A 92 13.12 -18.45 7.74
C SER A 92 12.28 -17.20 8.00
N PHE A 93 11.50 -16.71 7.01
CA PHE A 93 10.81 -15.41 7.12
C PHE A 93 9.99 -15.26 8.40
N ARG A 94 9.18 -16.25 8.78
CA ARG A 94 8.31 -16.15 9.98
C ARG A 94 9.14 -15.93 11.25
N ARG A 95 10.21 -16.71 11.43
CA ARG A 95 11.14 -16.60 12.56
C ARG A 95 11.88 -15.28 12.57
N VAL A 96 12.47 -14.89 11.44
CA VAL A 96 13.19 -13.62 11.27
C VAL A 96 12.28 -12.42 11.52
N PHE A 97 11.04 -12.47 11.02
CA PHE A 97 10.05 -11.41 11.20
C PHE A 97 9.66 -11.27 12.67
N ALA A 98 9.41 -12.39 13.38
CA ALA A 98 9.11 -12.37 14.81
C ALA A 98 10.27 -11.77 15.63
N LEU A 99 11.51 -12.18 15.36
CA LEU A 99 12.70 -11.61 16.01
C LEU A 99 12.87 -10.12 15.71
N ALA A 100 12.65 -9.70 14.46
CA ALA A 100 12.70 -8.30 14.08
C ALA A 100 11.62 -7.48 14.79
N GLN A 101 10.39 -7.99 14.93
CA GLN A 101 9.33 -7.32 15.69
C GLN A 101 9.72 -7.12 17.15
N THR A 102 10.33 -8.13 17.78
CA THR A 102 10.85 -7.98 19.15
C THR A 102 11.88 -6.87 19.24
N HIS A 103 12.85 -6.82 18.31
CA HIS A 103 13.85 -5.74 18.29
C HIS A 103 13.24 -4.36 18.04
N LEU A 104 12.29 -4.24 17.10
CA LEU A 104 11.63 -2.97 16.81
C LEU A 104 10.87 -2.46 18.03
N ARG A 105 10.11 -3.33 18.70
CA ARG A 105 9.31 -2.92 19.87
C ARG A 105 10.18 -2.58 21.07
N THR A 106 11.19 -3.39 21.37
CA THR A 106 11.99 -3.25 22.59
C THR A 106 13.04 -2.14 22.50
N VAL A 107 13.68 -1.96 21.34
CA VAL A 107 14.78 -1.00 21.17
C VAL A 107 14.32 0.30 20.53
N TRP A 108 13.40 0.23 19.57
CA TRP A 108 13.02 1.38 18.74
C TRP A 108 11.66 1.97 19.10
N GLY A 109 10.83 1.27 19.89
CA GLY A 109 9.45 1.69 20.14
C GLY A 109 8.63 1.75 18.85
N MET A 110 8.84 0.80 17.95
CA MET A 110 8.20 0.71 16.65
C MET A 110 7.74 -0.72 16.35
N GLU A 111 6.89 -0.89 15.36
CA GLU A 111 6.51 -2.19 14.84
C GLU A 111 6.24 -2.16 13.35
N LEU A 112 6.51 -3.28 12.68
CA LEU A 112 6.06 -3.50 11.31
C LEU A 112 4.57 -3.80 11.31
N ARG A 113 3.79 -2.94 10.67
CA ARG A 113 2.35 -3.14 10.50
C ARG A 113 2.03 -3.43 9.05
N GLU A 114 1.22 -4.45 8.82
CA GLU A 114 0.76 -4.79 7.48
C GLU A 114 -0.29 -3.78 7.00
N LEU A 115 -0.14 -3.30 5.77
CA LEU A 115 -1.07 -2.40 5.14
C LEU A 115 -2.35 -3.14 4.71
N PRO A 116 -3.51 -2.47 4.70
CA PRO A 116 -4.74 -3.03 4.16
C PRO A 116 -4.57 -3.50 2.71
N VAL A 117 -5.26 -4.60 2.36
CA VAL A 117 -5.28 -5.09 0.97
C VAL A 117 -5.91 -4.01 0.08
N ARG A 118 -5.25 -3.71 -1.04
CA ARG A 118 -5.78 -2.75 -2.01
C ARG A 118 -7.10 -3.26 -2.59
N GLU A 119 -8.13 -2.43 -2.51
CA GLU A 119 -9.43 -2.74 -3.11
C GLU A 119 -9.32 -2.83 -4.63
N LYS A 120 -10.06 -3.78 -5.21
CA LYS A 120 -10.12 -3.98 -6.66
C LYS A 120 -11.20 -3.08 -7.22
N MET A 121 -10.80 -2.02 -7.93
CA MET A 121 -11.68 -0.91 -8.27
C MET A 121 -12.24 -1.01 -9.69
N THR A 122 -11.61 -1.76 -10.60
CA THR A 122 -12.11 -1.96 -11.96
C THR A 122 -12.92 -3.25 -12.09
N LEU A 123 -13.89 -3.27 -13.01
CA LEU A 123 -14.64 -4.49 -13.36
C LEU A 123 -13.69 -5.59 -13.89
N HIS A 124 -12.64 -5.19 -14.60
CA HIS A 124 -11.61 -6.09 -15.10
C HIS A 124 -10.81 -6.73 -13.95
N GLU A 125 -10.34 -5.95 -12.98
CA GLU A 125 -9.67 -6.47 -11.78
C GLU A 125 -10.59 -7.37 -10.96
N LYS A 126 -11.87 -7.00 -10.80
CA LYS A 126 -12.88 -7.83 -10.13
C LYS A 126 -13.10 -9.16 -10.87
N ARG A 127 -13.18 -9.16 -12.20
CA ARG A 127 -13.32 -10.38 -13.02
C ARG A 127 -12.05 -11.24 -13.02
N GLN A 128 -10.86 -10.64 -13.09
CA GLN A 128 -9.59 -11.36 -12.98
C GLN A 128 -9.44 -12.01 -11.60
N ALA A 129 -9.86 -11.31 -10.54
CA ALA A 129 -9.90 -11.85 -9.18
C ALA A 129 -10.79 -13.07 -9.02
N MET A 130 -11.96 -13.07 -9.69
CA MET A 130 -12.88 -14.20 -9.69
C MET A 130 -12.37 -15.37 -10.53
N LYS A 131 -11.55 -15.12 -11.55
CA LYS A 131 -10.93 -16.16 -12.38
C LYS A 131 -9.72 -16.81 -11.71
N SER A 132 -8.99 -16.06 -10.88
CA SER A 132 -7.92 -16.63 -10.06
C SER A 132 -8.55 -17.37 -8.87
N ASN A 133 -8.90 -18.65 -9.06
CA ASN A 133 -9.36 -19.56 -8.01
C ASN A 133 -8.25 -19.94 -6.99
N GLY A 134 -7.20 -19.14 -6.90
CA GLY A 134 -6.09 -19.36 -5.96
C GLY A 134 -6.48 -18.86 -4.58
N GLN A 135 -6.15 -19.65 -3.55
CA GLN A 135 -6.31 -19.27 -2.14
C GLN A 135 -5.97 -17.78 -1.94
N SER A 136 -6.89 -17.05 -1.33
CA SER A 136 -6.67 -15.65 -0.97
C SER A 136 -5.36 -15.56 -0.19
N ARG A 137 -4.34 -14.91 -0.76
CA ARG A 137 -3.09 -14.65 -0.03
C ARG A 137 -3.44 -14.04 1.32
N SER A 138 -3.01 -14.68 2.39
CA SER A 138 -3.17 -14.17 3.75
C SER A 138 -2.33 -12.90 3.87
N GLY A 139 -3.00 -11.74 3.86
CA GLY A 139 -2.36 -10.42 3.95
C GLY A 139 -2.01 -9.74 2.63
N SER A 140 -1.76 -8.43 2.69
CA SER A 140 -1.31 -7.61 1.56
C SER A 140 0.15 -7.86 1.17
N GLY A 141 0.95 -8.41 2.09
CA GLY A 141 2.39 -8.57 1.94
C GLY A 141 3.14 -7.23 1.84
N ALA A 142 2.51 -6.13 2.21
CA ALA A 142 3.09 -4.80 2.24
C ALA A 142 3.01 -4.23 3.66
N TYR A 143 4.09 -3.63 4.14
CA TYR A 143 4.23 -3.19 5.52
C TYR A 143 4.69 -1.73 5.56
N ILE A 144 4.41 -1.08 6.68
CA ILE A 144 5.02 0.19 7.09
C ILE A 144 5.55 0.05 8.52
N LEU A 145 6.35 1.02 8.95
CA LEU A 145 6.82 1.07 10.32
C LEU A 145 5.93 2.05 11.10
N SER A 146 5.30 1.59 12.18
CA SER A 146 4.44 2.42 13.03
C SER A 146 5.04 2.58 14.41
N SER A 147 4.82 3.73 15.05
CA SER A 147 5.30 3.98 16.40
C SER A 147 4.41 3.29 17.43
N THR A 148 5.01 2.56 18.35
CA THR A 148 4.35 2.00 19.54
C THR A 148 4.53 2.87 20.78
N LEU A 149 5.18 4.02 20.64
CA LEU A 149 5.38 4.96 21.74
C LEU A 149 4.03 5.56 22.20
N PRO A 150 3.89 5.91 23.49
CA PRO A 150 2.76 6.70 23.99
C PRO A 150 2.63 8.05 23.28
N GLU A 151 1.42 8.60 23.24
CA GLU A 151 1.10 9.85 22.53
C GLU A 151 2.00 11.03 22.94
N ALA A 152 2.32 11.16 24.23
CA ALA A 152 3.23 12.17 24.76
C ALA A 152 4.64 12.14 24.14
N HIS A 153 5.04 11.02 23.54
CA HIS A 153 6.34 10.83 22.90
C HIS A 153 6.28 10.79 21.36
N ARG A 154 5.11 11.05 20.76
CA ARG A 154 4.92 11.09 19.30
C ARG A 154 5.13 12.47 18.68
N SER A 155 5.77 13.39 19.41
CA SER A 155 6.04 14.74 18.93
C SER A 155 7.15 14.76 17.87
N ALA A 156 7.12 15.75 16.97
CA ALA A 156 8.12 15.94 15.91
C ALA A 156 9.55 16.17 16.44
N SER A 157 9.70 16.58 17.70
CA SER A 157 11.00 16.70 18.37
C SER A 157 11.63 15.35 18.68
N ILE A 158 10.80 14.32 18.92
CA ILE A 158 11.24 12.95 19.26
C ILE A 158 11.24 12.10 17.99
N LEU A 159 10.11 12.03 17.31
CA LEU A 159 9.95 11.33 16.04
C LEU A 159 10.21 12.33 14.91
N ARG A 160 11.49 12.41 14.50
CA ARG A 160 11.88 13.38 13.48
C ARG A 160 11.23 13.10 12.12
N PRO A 161 10.98 14.16 11.34
CA PRO A 161 10.64 14.10 9.93
C PRO A 161 11.41 13.06 9.13
N SER A 162 10.77 12.59 8.06
CA SER A 162 11.41 11.72 7.07
C SER A 162 12.52 12.47 6.31
N LYS A 163 13.05 11.89 5.24
CA LYS A 163 14.06 12.48 4.34
C LYS A 163 13.52 13.72 3.60
N VAL A 164 13.27 14.79 4.34
CA VAL A 164 12.83 16.10 3.85
C VAL A 164 13.85 17.15 4.29
N PRO A 165 14.21 18.11 3.42
CA PRO A 165 15.26 19.08 3.71
C PRO A 165 15.06 19.92 4.97
N SER A 166 13.80 20.19 5.36
CA SER A 166 13.46 20.92 6.59
C SER A 166 12.20 20.39 7.26
N ALA A 167 12.06 20.66 8.57
CA ALA A 167 10.86 20.32 9.34
C ALA A 167 9.60 21.04 8.81
N GLU A 168 9.77 22.27 8.31
CA GLU A 168 8.68 23.03 7.71
C GLU A 168 8.18 22.37 6.42
N GLN A 169 9.09 21.95 5.53
CA GLN A 169 8.70 21.24 4.30
C GLN A 169 8.01 19.91 4.61
N GLU A 170 8.42 19.23 5.69
CA GLU A 170 7.74 18.03 6.14
C GLU A 170 6.33 18.34 6.64
N ALA A 171 6.17 19.38 7.46
CA ALA A 171 4.86 19.81 7.95
C ALA A 171 3.93 20.19 6.78
N ILE A 172 4.43 20.91 5.77
CA ILE A 172 3.68 21.27 4.56
C ILE A 172 3.26 20.01 3.80
N TYR A 173 4.17 19.05 3.62
CA TYR A 173 3.87 17.80 2.93
C TYR A 173 2.83 16.96 3.69
N SER A 174 2.98 16.88 5.02
CA SER A 174 2.06 16.17 5.90
C SER A 174 0.67 16.78 5.94
N ALA A 175 0.59 18.09 6.08
CA ALA A 175 -0.67 18.83 6.00
C ALA A 175 -1.33 18.61 4.63
N PHE A 176 -0.56 18.70 3.55
CA PHE A 176 -1.08 18.54 2.20
C PHE A 176 -1.65 17.14 1.94
N TYR A 177 -0.92 16.07 2.27
CA TYR A 177 -1.46 14.73 2.05
C TYR A 177 -2.66 14.43 2.96
N THR A 178 -2.65 14.93 4.19
CA THR A 178 -3.75 14.73 5.15
C THR A 178 -5.01 15.43 4.65
N MET A 179 -4.85 16.64 4.12
CA MET A 179 -5.91 17.42 3.50
C MET A 179 -6.48 16.74 2.25
N VAL A 180 -5.64 16.27 1.32
CA VAL A 180 -6.10 15.55 0.11
C VAL A 180 -6.85 14.27 0.49
N VAL A 181 -6.31 13.48 1.41
CA VAL A 181 -6.94 12.24 1.89
C VAL A 181 -8.29 12.54 2.57
N SER A 182 -8.36 13.60 3.38
CA SER A 182 -9.60 14.05 4.02
C SER A 182 -10.66 14.45 2.99
N MET A 183 -10.28 15.18 1.94
CA MET A 183 -11.20 15.54 0.85
C MET A 183 -11.78 14.31 0.15
N ILE A 184 -10.97 13.27 -0.08
CA ILE A 184 -11.43 12.03 -0.71
C ILE A 184 -12.42 11.31 0.20
N TRP A 185 -12.11 11.15 1.49
CA TRP A 185 -13.02 10.48 2.43
C TRP A 185 -14.33 11.24 2.63
N LEU A 186 -14.29 12.57 2.74
CA LEU A 186 -15.49 13.41 2.83
C LEU A 186 -16.35 13.41 1.56
N ASN A 187 -15.81 12.94 0.42
CA ASN A 187 -16.57 12.74 -0.82
C ASN A 187 -17.03 11.27 -1.01
N GLY A 188 -17.10 10.49 0.08
CA GLY A 188 -17.55 9.09 0.02
C GLY A 188 -16.47 8.09 -0.38
N GLY A 189 -15.19 8.46 -0.23
CA GLY A 189 -14.05 7.58 -0.49
C GLY A 189 -13.47 7.66 -1.90
N GLU A 190 -14.09 8.43 -2.81
CA GLU A 190 -13.59 8.71 -4.14
C GLU A 190 -13.78 10.19 -4.53
N LEU A 191 -12.88 10.73 -5.36
CA LEU A 191 -12.93 12.13 -5.79
C LEU A 191 -12.55 12.26 -7.26
N SER A 192 -13.38 12.92 -8.08
CA SER A 192 -13.02 13.16 -9.48
C SER A 192 -11.88 14.17 -9.62
N GLU A 193 -11.06 14.04 -10.66
CA GLU A 193 -9.97 14.99 -10.97
C GLU A 193 -10.46 16.44 -11.00
N GLN A 194 -11.61 16.70 -11.63
CA GLN A 194 -12.20 18.04 -11.71
C GLN A 194 -12.56 18.62 -10.33
N LYS A 195 -13.10 17.78 -9.42
CA LYS A 195 -13.40 18.21 -8.05
C LYS A 195 -12.13 18.48 -7.27
N LEU A 196 -11.12 17.60 -7.38
CA LEU A 196 -9.82 17.79 -6.74
C LEU A 196 -9.16 19.08 -7.19
N GLN A 197 -9.10 19.35 -8.50
CA GLN A 197 -8.53 20.58 -9.05
C GLN A 197 -9.25 21.82 -8.53
N ARG A 198 -10.58 21.80 -8.44
CA ARG A 198 -11.37 22.89 -7.86
C ARG A 198 -11.03 23.12 -6.38
N CYS A 199 -10.86 22.06 -5.61
CA CYS A 199 -10.44 22.15 -4.21
C CYS A 199 -9.03 22.73 -4.06
N LEU A 200 -8.07 22.25 -4.86
CA LEU A 200 -6.70 22.75 -4.86
C LEU A 200 -6.62 24.22 -5.27
N LEU A 201 -7.41 24.64 -6.26
CA LEU A 201 -7.50 26.04 -6.68
C LEU A 201 -7.97 26.94 -5.53
N ARG A 202 -9.00 26.52 -4.78
CA ARG A 202 -9.51 27.28 -3.61
C ARG A 202 -8.49 27.39 -2.48
N LEU A 203 -7.55 26.45 -2.40
CA LEU A 203 -6.47 26.44 -1.42
C LEU A 203 -5.19 27.12 -1.94
N ASN A 204 -5.20 27.70 -3.14
CA ASN A 204 -4.01 28.23 -3.81
C ASN A 204 -2.87 27.19 -3.94
N ALA A 205 -3.23 25.92 -4.11
CA ALA A 205 -2.32 24.79 -4.17
C ALA A 205 -2.41 24.03 -5.50
N ASP A 206 -3.02 24.61 -6.54
CA ASP A 206 -3.20 23.97 -7.85
C ASP A 206 -1.89 23.88 -8.66
N ARG A 207 -1.03 24.89 -8.56
CA ARG A 207 0.25 24.96 -9.32
C ARG A 207 1.46 24.61 -8.48
N MET A 208 1.57 25.22 -7.31
CA MET A 208 2.74 25.15 -6.44
C MET A 208 2.31 24.79 -5.02
N LEU A 209 3.06 23.90 -4.39
CA LEU A 209 3.02 23.64 -2.97
C LEU A 209 4.40 24.01 -2.40
N ALA A 210 4.46 25.14 -1.70
CA ALA A 210 5.72 25.78 -1.31
C ALA A 210 6.67 25.94 -2.51
N SER A 211 7.78 25.21 -2.54
CA SER A 211 8.79 25.26 -3.60
C SER A 211 8.62 24.21 -4.70
N GLU A 212 7.62 23.33 -4.63
CA GLU A 212 7.48 22.18 -5.54
C GLU A 212 6.17 22.23 -6.36
N ARG A 213 6.19 21.74 -7.61
CA ARG A 213 4.98 21.62 -8.44
C ARG A 213 3.99 20.66 -7.80
N THR A 214 2.72 21.07 -7.69
CA THR A 214 1.66 20.24 -7.12
C THR A 214 1.57 18.88 -7.81
N GLU A 215 1.70 18.84 -9.14
CA GLU A 215 1.72 17.59 -9.90
C GLU A 215 2.84 16.61 -9.48
N VAL A 216 4.01 17.14 -9.11
CA VAL A 216 5.16 16.34 -8.64
C VAL A 216 4.86 15.80 -7.25
N VAL A 217 4.24 16.61 -6.38
CA VAL A 217 3.80 16.20 -5.05
C VAL A 217 2.72 15.12 -5.17
N MET A 218 1.73 15.28 -6.03
CA MET A 218 0.67 14.29 -6.28
C MET A 218 1.22 12.94 -6.76
N LYS A 219 2.18 12.95 -7.71
CA LYS A 219 2.89 11.73 -8.14
C LYS A 219 3.67 11.08 -6.99
N ARG A 220 4.24 11.88 -6.09
CA ARG A 220 4.93 11.39 -4.90
C ARG A 220 3.96 10.73 -3.93
N LEU A 221 2.78 11.31 -3.70
CA LEU A 221 1.72 10.72 -2.87
C LEU A 221 1.25 9.38 -3.39
N GLU A 222 1.05 9.27 -4.71
CA GLU A 222 0.68 8.02 -5.35
C GLU A 222 1.77 6.95 -5.14
N ARG A 223 3.04 7.30 -5.40
CA ARG A 223 4.18 6.38 -5.21
C ARG A 223 4.34 5.91 -3.76
N GLN A 224 4.09 6.80 -2.79
CA GLN A 224 4.17 6.48 -1.37
C GLN A 224 2.93 5.76 -0.84
N GLY A 225 1.86 5.65 -1.65
CA GLY A 225 0.66 4.88 -1.30
C GLY A 225 -0.36 5.65 -0.46
N TYR A 226 -0.31 6.99 -0.44
CA TYR A 226 -1.32 7.83 0.21
C TYR A 226 -2.59 7.96 -0.63
N VAL A 227 -2.44 7.98 -1.96
CA VAL A 227 -3.57 8.07 -2.91
C VAL A 227 -3.41 7.04 -4.02
N ILE A 228 -4.51 6.69 -4.66
CA ILE A 228 -4.55 5.84 -5.85
C ILE A 228 -5.23 6.63 -6.96
N LYS A 229 -4.57 6.76 -8.11
CA LYS A 229 -5.15 7.33 -9.31
C LYS A 229 -5.75 6.21 -10.17
N LYS A 230 -7.03 6.31 -10.47
CA LYS A 230 -7.74 5.40 -11.38
C LYS A 230 -8.08 6.15 -12.66
N VAL A 231 -7.72 5.57 -13.79
CA VAL A 231 -8.00 6.11 -15.12
C VAL A 231 -8.89 5.11 -15.85
N ASP A 232 -10.17 5.45 -15.96
CA ASP A 232 -11.15 4.66 -16.69
C ASP A 232 -11.24 5.22 -18.12
N ARG A 233 -10.75 4.43 -19.08
CA ARG A 233 -10.80 4.75 -20.50
C ARG A 233 -12.05 4.11 -21.12
N PRO A 234 -12.77 4.82 -22.02
CA PRO A 234 -13.86 4.21 -22.75
C PRO A 234 -13.37 3.00 -23.57
N PRO A 235 -14.24 1.99 -23.80
CA PRO A 235 -13.90 0.85 -24.65
C PRO A 235 -13.50 1.31 -26.06
N VAL A 236 -12.58 0.57 -26.69
CA VAL A 236 -12.12 0.85 -28.05
C VAL A 236 -13.34 0.91 -28.99
N GLY A 237 -13.51 2.04 -29.68
CA GLY A 237 -14.65 2.29 -30.59
C GLY A 237 -15.77 3.18 -30.02
N TYR A 238 -15.70 3.58 -28.75
CA TYR A 238 -16.60 4.59 -28.17
C TYR A 238 -15.89 5.93 -28.07
N GLU A 239 -16.52 7.00 -28.55
CA GLU A 239 -16.09 8.37 -28.28
C GLU A 239 -16.42 8.73 -26.83
N GLY A 240 -15.39 9.13 -26.08
CA GLY A 240 -15.54 9.60 -24.70
C GLY A 240 -14.20 9.99 -24.12
N ASP A 241 -14.22 10.96 -23.21
CA ASP A 241 -13.02 11.38 -22.48
C ASP A 241 -12.64 10.36 -21.40
N GLN A 242 -11.34 10.30 -21.10
CA GLN A 242 -10.83 9.49 -20.01
C GLN A 242 -11.33 10.08 -18.69
N THR A 243 -11.93 9.24 -17.85
CA THR A 243 -12.38 9.67 -16.52
C THR A 243 -11.30 9.32 -15.50
N ILE A 244 -10.91 10.32 -14.70
CA ILE A 244 -9.88 10.18 -13.68
C ILE A 244 -10.54 10.33 -12.30
N THR A 245 -10.38 9.31 -11.46
CA THR A 245 -10.86 9.30 -10.07
C THR A 245 -9.72 8.99 -9.11
N TRP A 246 -9.73 9.66 -7.96
CA TRP A 246 -8.76 9.56 -6.89
C TRP A 246 -9.37 8.84 -5.69
N HIS A 247 -8.61 7.91 -5.13
CA HIS A 247 -9.02 7.07 -4.01
C HIS A 247 -7.98 7.11 -2.90
N VAL A 248 -8.37 6.77 -1.67
CA VAL A 248 -7.44 6.67 -0.54
C VAL A 248 -6.56 5.44 -0.68
N GLY A 249 -5.24 5.62 -0.58
CA GLY A 249 -4.27 4.54 -0.67
C GLY A 249 -4.09 3.78 0.65
N PRO A 250 -3.50 2.56 0.63
CA PRO A 250 -3.38 1.72 1.82
C PRO A 250 -2.58 2.36 2.95
N ARG A 251 -1.54 3.14 2.62
CA ARG A 251 -0.72 3.84 3.63
C ARG A 251 -1.52 4.92 4.34
N ALA A 252 -2.31 5.70 3.62
CA ALA A 252 -3.17 6.72 4.20
C ALA A 252 -4.24 6.13 5.14
N LYS A 253 -4.82 4.98 4.77
CA LYS A 253 -5.77 4.26 5.64
C LYS A 253 -5.16 3.88 6.98
N GLU A 254 -3.86 3.61 7.01
CA GLU A 254 -3.14 3.19 8.21
C GLU A 254 -2.58 4.36 9.02
N GLU A 255 -1.92 5.33 8.38
CA GLU A 255 -1.26 6.43 9.07
C GLU A 255 -2.22 7.55 9.52
N ILE A 256 -3.25 7.82 8.70
CA ILE A 256 -4.22 8.90 8.98
C ILE A 256 -5.47 8.29 9.58
N GLY A 257 -6.03 7.26 8.92
CA GLY A 257 -7.31 6.67 9.31
C GLY A 257 -8.46 7.68 9.33
N LEU A 258 -9.65 7.22 9.73
CA LEU A 258 -10.79 8.12 9.89
C LEU A 258 -10.61 9.09 11.07
N ASP A 259 -9.90 8.65 12.12
CA ASP A 259 -9.62 9.45 13.30
C ASP A 259 -8.75 10.67 12.98
N GLY A 260 -7.72 10.51 12.14
CA GLY A 260 -6.88 11.62 11.69
C GLY A 260 -7.65 12.64 10.85
N VAL A 261 -8.60 12.19 10.02
CA VAL A 261 -9.50 13.11 9.29
C VAL A 261 -10.38 13.88 10.25
N MET A 262 -10.98 13.19 11.21
CA MET A 262 -11.84 13.84 12.20
C MET A 262 -11.04 14.85 13.02
N GLY A 263 -9.81 14.52 13.41
CA GLY A 263 -8.88 15.43 14.08
C GLY A 263 -8.59 16.67 13.24
N LEU A 264 -8.23 16.51 11.97
CA LEU A 264 -7.98 17.66 11.07
C LEU A 264 -9.21 18.55 10.92
N VAL A 265 -10.39 17.96 10.71
CA VAL A 265 -11.63 18.72 10.51
C VAL A 265 -12.00 19.47 11.79
N ARG A 266 -11.81 18.89 12.97
CA ARG A 266 -12.03 19.59 14.25
C ARG A 266 -11.06 20.75 14.44
N GLU A 267 -9.78 20.54 14.15
CA GLU A 267 -8.76 21.59 14.24
C GLU A 267 -9.09 22.78 13.33
N VAL A 268 -9.46 22.52 12.06
CA VAL A 268 -9.79 23.56 11.07
C VAL A 268 -11.05 24.36 11.45
N HIS A 269 -11.94 23.77 12.25
CA HIS A 269 -13.18 24.40 12.71
C HIS A 269 -13.08 24.92 14.16
N ASP A 270 -11.87 25.07 14.71
CA ASP A 270 -11.62 25.57 16.07
C ASP A 270 -12.29 24.74 17.18
N HIS A 271 -12.31 23.41 17.04
CA HIS A 271 -12.85 22.47 18.01
C HIS A 271 -14.27 22.83 18.49
N PRO A 272 -15.27 22.76 17.61
CA PRO A 272 -16.63 23.10 18.00
C PRO A 272 -17.12 22.11 19.07
N ASP A 273 -17.50 22.62 20.24
CA ASP A 273 -18.18 21.86 21.32
C ASP A 273 -19.65 21.58 20.94
N ASP A 274 -19.88 21.07 19.73
CA ASP A 274 -21.21 20.80 19.16
C ASP A 274 -21.34 19.32 18.79
N GLU A 275 -22.19 18.60 19.51
CA GLU A 275 -22.50 17.21 19.20
C GLU A 275 -23.10 17.03 17.80
N ASP A 276 -23.83 18.02 17.28
CA ASP A 276 -24.44 17.94 15.96
C ASP A 276 -23.38 18.04 14.85
N PHE A 277 -22.31 18.79 15.08
CA PHE A 277 -21.14 18.80 14.21
C PHE A 277 -20.51 17.40 14.13
N ASP A 278 -20.24 16.78 15.27
CA ASP A 278 -19.65 15.44 15.34
C ASP A 278 -20.56 14.37 14.71
N LYS A 279 -21.87 14.47 14.91
CA LYS A 279 -22.87 13.59 14.28
C LYS A 279 -22.87 13.73 12.76
N LYS A 280 -22.77 14.96 12.23
CA LYS A 280 -22.70 15.25 10.78
C LYS A 280 -21.39 14.76 10.19
N LEU A 281 -20.26 14.99 10.87
CA LEU A 281 -18.94 14.54 10.41
C LEU A 281 -18.87 13.02 10.27
N ARG A 282 -19.37 12.28 11.27
CA ARG A 282 -19.46 10.81 11.20
C ARG A 282 -20.37 10.32 10.07
N LEU A 283 -21.46 11.05 9.77
CA LEU A 283 -22.33 10.74 8.63
C LEU A 283 -21.60 10.96 7.30
N SER A 284 -20.89 12.07 7.15
CA SER A 284 -20.11 12.39 5.94
C SER A 284 -18.98 11.38 5.67
N LEU A 285 -18.44 10.77 6.71
CA LEU A 285 -17.43 9.71 6.61
C LEU A 285 -18.02 8.29 6.47
N GLY A 286 -19.35 8.15 6.47
CA GLY A 286 -20.01 6.84 6.35
C GLY A 286 -19.86 5.93 7.57
N ILE A 287 -19.49 6.47 8.74
CA ILE A 287 -19.17 5.70 9.96
C ILE A 287 -20.41 5.04 10.60
N LYS A 288 -21.62 5.44 10.20
CA LYS A 288 -22.88 4.99 10.83
C LYS A 288 -23.51 3.71 10.25
N ASN A 289 -22.87 3.01 9.32
CA ASN A 289 -23.48 1.85 8.64
C ASN A 289 -22.88 0.47 8.99
N LYS A 290 -21.87 0.36 9.86
CA LYS A 290 -21.28 -0.95 10.17
C LYS A 290 -21.94 -1.66 11.36
N THR A 291 -22.37 -0.91 12.38
CA THR A 291 -22.92 -1.50 13.60
C THR A 291 -24.34 -2.06 13.44
N LEU A 292 -25.15 -1.50 12.53
CA LEU A 292 -26.56 -1.93 12.36
C LEU A 292 -26.75 -3.15 11.45
N ILE A 293 -25.78 -3.45 10.57
CA ILE A 293 -25.89 -4.60 9.67
C ILE A 293 -25.48 -5.90 10.38
N GLU A 294 -24.62 -5.86 11.40
CA GLU A 294 -24.29 -7.08 12.17
C GLU A 294 -25.42 -7.45 13.17
N GLU A 295 -26.15 -6.46 13.70
CA GLU A 295 -27.27 -6.71 14.63
C GLU A 295 -28.56 -7.19 13.94
N GLU A 296 -28.84 -6.76 12.69
CA GLU A 296 -30.05 -7.20 11.97
C GLU A 296 -29.97 -8.66 11.46
N TRP A 297 -28.78 -9.24 11.33
CA TRP A 297 -28.62 -10.62 10.87
C TRP A 297 -28.59 -11.66 12.01
N GLU A 298 -28.28 -11.24 13.24
CA GLU A 298 -28.36 -12.13 14.42
C GLU A 298 -29.76 -12.15 15.06
N GLY A 299 -30.58 -11.11 14.85
CA GLY A 299 -31.92 -11.00 15.46
C GLY A 299 -33.05 -11.81 14.83
N ASN A 300 -32.86 -12.40 13.64
CA ASN A 300 -33.97 -13.00 12.87
C ASN A 300 -33.97 -14.54 12.80
N ASN A 301 -33.10 -15.23 13.53
CA ASN A 301 -33.01 -16.70 13.52
C ASN A 301 -33.59 -17.40 14.76
N ASP A 302 -34.20 -16.67 15.71
CA ASP A 302 -34.61 -17.25 16.99
C ASP A 302 -36.10 -17.08 17.34
N VAL A 303 -36.98 -17.18 16.34
CA VAL A 303 -38.44 -17.29 16.56
C VAL A 303 -39.02 -18.41 15.71
N HIS A 304 -38.76 -19.68 16.07
CA HIS A 304 -39.69 -20.80 15.88
C HIS A 304 -39.21 -22.13 16.48
N LYS A 305 -38.88 -22.18 17.78
CA LYS A 305 -38.80 -23.48 18.50
C LYS A 305 -39.19 -23.37 19.98
N THR A 306 -40.42 -23.03 20.29
CA THR A 306 -41.03 -23.43 21.57
C THR A 306 -42.55 -23.55 21.40
N ASN A 307 -43.06 -24.78 21.43
CA ASN A 307 -44.18 -25.19 22.29
C ASN A 307 -44.67 -26.59 21.90
N GLY A 308 -44.57 -27.53 22.84
CA GLY A 308 -45.34 -28.77 22.77
C GLY A 308 -44.64 -30.02 23.28
N VAL A 309 -44.23 -30.06 24.56
CA VAL A 309 -43.95 -31.34 25.23
C VAL A 309 -44.65 -31.41 26.59
N LYS A 310 -45.74 -32.18 26.57
CA LYS A 310 -46.26 -33.11 27.59
C LYS A 310 -46.96 -32.58 28.85
N HIS A 311 -48.14 -33.14 29.12
CA HIS A 311 -48.54 -34.01 30.26
C HIS A 311 -50.01 -34.41 30.02
N ALA A 312 -50.60 -35.55 30.38
CA ALA A 312 -50.22 -36.75 31.12
C ALA A 312 -51.33 -37.83 30.92
N ARG A 313 -51.01 -39.07 31.33
CA ARG A 313 -51.81 -40.30 31.41
C ARG A 313 -51.92 -41.17 30.15
#